data_AF-A0A535PDE6-F1
#
_entry.id   AF-A0A535PDE6-F1
#
_cell.length_a   1.000
_cell.length_b   1.000
_cell.length_c   1.000
_cell.angle_alpha   90.00
_cell.angle_beta   90.00
_cell.angle_gamma   90.00
#
_symmetry.space_group_name_H-M   'P 1'
#
loop_
_entity.id
_entity.type
_entity.pdbx_description
1 polymer ?
#
loop_
_entity_poly.entity_id
_entity_poly.type
_entity_poly.pdbx_seq_one_letter_code
_entity_poly.pdbx_strand_id
1 'polypeptide(L)'
;MSTEPQHFRIRAVPLVPALVTGAWAGFVPGLFIGGVLGAVIAFGAGAILDWMRTLSFTTGIDQALLPFGDRIGLLQTLQDDWFVVIPAAALIFGLLSALIGMLTAAVVSASYGSLLEGLDVEVEPTADAHARRERRRLRRRRSDSAA
;
A
#
# COMPACT_ATOMS: atom_id res chain seq x y z
N MET A 1 46.17 22.41 -3.81
CA MET A 1 45.31 21.24 -3.63
C MET A 1 44.01 21.54 -4.37
N SER A 2 43.93 21.11 -5.62
CA SER A 2 42.84 21.40 -6.55
C SER A 2 41.58 20.66 -6.13
N THR A 3 40.56 21.41 -5.71
CA THR A 3 39.20 20.92 -5.45
C THR A 3 38.52 20.70 -6.79
N GLU A 4 38.65 19.50 -7.32
CA GLU A 4 37.92 19.05 -8.51
C GLU A 4 36.45 18.82 -8.13
N PRO A 5 35.48 19.41 -8.84
CA PRO A 5 34.06 19.18 -8.57
C PRO A 5 33.75 17.68 -8.77
N GLN A 6 33.43 16.98 -7.69
CA GLN A 6 33.01 15.58 -7.75
C GLN A 6 31.62 15.50 -8.38
N HIS A 7 31.57 15.13 -9.66
CA HIS A 7 30.33 14.87 -10.37
C HIS A 7 29.76 13.54 -9.90
N PHE A 8 28.76 13.58 -9.01
CA PHE A 8 28.07 12.38 -8.55
C PHE A 8 26.87 12.12 -9.47
N ARG A 9 26.99 11.13 -10.36
CA ARG A 9 25.87 10.70 -11.21
C ARG A 9 24.85 10.00 -10.32
N ILE A 10 23.70 10.65 -10.06
CA ILE A 10 22.59 10.04 -9.33
C ILE A 10 22.09 8.87 -10.20
N ARG A 11 22.56 7.66 -9.87
CA ARG A 11 22.08 6.44 -10.49
C ARG A 11 20.63 6.28 -10.06
N ALA A 12 19.74 6.09 -11.04
CA ALA A 12 18.28 6.04 -10.95
C ALA A 12 17.70 5.57 -9.60
N VAL A 13 16.52 6.10 -9.25
CA VAL A 13 15.74 5.71 -8.07
C VAL A 13 15.78 4.18 -7.91
N PRO A 14 16.24 3.66 -6.76
CA PRO A 14 16.41 2.22 -6.59
C PRO A 14 15.04 1.52 -6.72
N LEU A 15 14.91 0.64 -7.71
CA LEU A 15 13.65 -0.03 -8.06
C LEU A 15 13.15 -0.93 -6.93
N VAL A 16 14.06 -1.63 -6.24
CA VAL A 16 13.73 -2.58 -5.17
C VAL A 16 12.93 -1.94 -4.02
N PRO A 17 13.37 -0.83 -3.39
CA PRO A 17 12.59 -0.18 -2.34
C PRO A 17 11.27 0.43 -2.88
N ALA A 18 11.19 0.82 -4.15
CA ALA A 18 9.91 1.23 -4.74
C ALA A 18 8.92 0.05 -4.83
N LEU A 19 9.39 -1.12 -5.28
CA LEU A 19 8.56 -2.33 -5.34
C LEU A 19 8.06 -2.76 -3.95
N VAL A 20 8.93 -2.74 -2.94
CA VAL A 20 8.59 -3.14 -1.56
C VAL A 20 7.60 -2.14 -0.94
N THR A 21 7.82 -0.84 -1.11
CA THR A 21 6.89 0.17 -0.58
C THR A 21 5.54 0.12 -1.28
N GLY A 22 5.52 -0.08 -2.61
CA GLY A 22 4.29 -0.33 -3.37
C GLY A 22 3.55 -1.58 -2.90
N ALA A 23 4.26 -2.69 -2.68
CA ALA A 23 3.67 -3.92 -2.20
C ALA A 23 3.00 -3.74 -0.83
N TRP A 24 3.69 -3.10 0.12
CA TRP A 24 3.13 -2.82 1.45
C TRP A 24 1.95 -1.85 1.39
N ALA A 25 2.04 -0.79 0.58
CA ALA A 25 0.98 0.19 0.41
C ALA A 25 -0.30 -0.44 -0.18
N GLY A 26 -0.17 -1.45 -1.04
CA GLY A 26 -1.31 -2.23 -1.54
C GLY A 26 -1.79 -3.32 -0.57
N PHE A 27 -0.87 -4.01 0.11
CA PHE A 27 -1.18 -5.17 0.95
C PHE A 27 -2.08 -4.82 2.14
N VAL A 28 -1.75 -3.75 2.88
CA VAL A 28 -2.46 -3.36 4.10
C VAL A 28 -3.93 -3.02 3.85
N PRO A 29 -4.29 -2.12 2.91
CA PRO A 29 -5.69 -1.86 2.60
C PRO A 29 -6.38 -3.08 1.99
N GLY A 30 -5.67 -3.90 1.20
CA GLY A 30 -6.21 -5.15 0.66
C GLY A 30 -6.60 -6.16 1.75
N LEU A 31 -5.75 -6.33 2.78
CA LEU A 31 -6.06 -7.15 3.95
C LEU A 31 -7.31 -6.66 4.67
N PHE A 32 -7.41 -5.33 4.87
CA PHE A 32 -8.56 -4.74 5.54
C PHE A 32 -9.85 -4.98 4.76
N ILE A 33 -9.86 -4.69 3.46
CA ILE A 33 -11.02 -4.89 2.58
C ILE A 33 -11.40 -6.37 2.52
N GLY A 34 -10.43 -7.27 2.32
CA GLY A 34 -10.69 -8.70 2.28
C GLY A 34 -11.20 -9.25 3.61
N GLY A 35 -10.69 -8.76 4.74
CA GLY A 35 -11.17 -9.14 6.06
C GLY A 35 -12.61 -8.67 6.31
N VAL A 36 -12.94 -7.43 5.94
CA VAL A 36 -14.31 -6.91 6.00
C VAL A 36 -15.24 -7.75 5.12
N LEU A 37 -14.82 -8.06 3.89
CA LEU A 37 -15.62 -8.86 2.96
C LEU A 37 -15.85 -10.28 3.50
N GLY A 38 -14.80 -10.93 4.02
CA GLY A 38 -14.90 -12.23 4.67
C GLY A 38 -15.84 -12.22 5.88
N ALA A 39 -15.77 -11.16 6.69
CA ALA A 39 -16.66 -11.00 7.84
C ALA A 39 -18.12 -10.83 7.42
N VAL A 40 -18.39 -10.04 6.37
CA VAL A 40 -19.74 -9.89 5.79
C VAL A 40 -20.27 -11.22 5.27
N ILE A 41 -19.43 -12.04 4.63
CA ILE A 41 -19.84 -13.36 4.12
C ILE A 41 -20.17 -14.31 5.28
N ALA A 42 -19.28 -14.45 6.26
CA ALA A 42 -19.49 -15.36 7.40
C ALA A 42 -20.69 -14.93 8.25
N PHE A 43 -20.82 -13.63 8.53
CA PHE A 43 -21.96 -13.08 9.25
C PHE A 43 -23.27 -13.22 8.45
N GLY A 44 -23.23 -12.92 7.16
CA GLY A 44 -24.38 -13.05 6.26
C GLY A 44 -24.90 -14.49 6.18
N ALA A 45 -24.00 -15.47 6.18
CA ALA A 45 -24.38 -16.88 6.21
C ALA A 45 -25.20 -17.23 7.47
N GLY A 46 -24.75 -16.78 8.64
CA GLY A 46 -25.48 -16.98 9.89
C GLY A 46 -26.82 -16.25 9.95
N ALA A 47 -26.86 -15.00 9.46
CA ALA A 47 -28.10 -14.22 9.41
C ALA A 47 -29.16 -14.87 8.50
N ILE A 48 -28.74 -15.44 7.36
CA ILE A 48 -29.64 -16.15 6.44
C ILE A 48 -30.17 -17.43 7.11
N LEU A 49 -29.32 -18.20 7.79
CA LEU A 49 -29.73 -19.42 8.48
C LEU A 49 -30.76 -19.14 9.58
N ASP A 50 -30.55 -18.09 10.37
CA ASP A 50 -31.47 -17.71 11.44
C ASP A 50 -32.82 -17.19 10.89
N TRP A 51 -32.77 -16.46 9.77
CA TRP A 51 -33.96 -16.04 9.04
C TRP A 51 -34.77 -17.24 8.52
N MET A 52 -34.10 -18.24 7.91
CA MET A 52 -34.76 -19.47 7.45
C MET A 52 -35.38 -20.25 8.61
N ARG A 53 -34.66 -20.34 9.75
CA ARG A 53 -35.16 -20.98 10.96
C ARG A 53 -36.44 -20.31 11.46
N THR A 54 -36.45 -18.98 11.49
CA THR A 54 -37.62 -18.18 11.90
C THR A 54 -38.81 -18.36 10.95
N LEU A 55 -38.55 -18.39 9.64
CA LEU A 55 -39.58 -18.64 8.64
C LEU A 55 -40.20 -20.02 8.75
N SER A 56 -39.38 -21.05 8.97
CA SER A 56 -39.86 -22.42 9.15
C SER A 56 -40.78 -22.53 10.38
N PHE A 57 -40.41 -21.89 11.50
CA PHE A 57 -41.28 -21.85 12.68
C PHE A 57 -42.59 -21.09 12.46
N THR A 58 -42.56 -19.99 11.70
CA THR A 58 -43.75 -19.15 11.48
C THR A 58 -44.74 -19.78 10.50
N THR A 59 -44.23 -20.47 9.47
CA THR A 59 -45.06 -21.03 8.39
C THR A 59 -45.41 -22.50 8.59
N GLY A 60 -44.70 -23.21 9.47
CA GLY A 60 -44.82 -24.66 9.64
C GLY A 60 -44.26 -25.46 8.46
N ILE A 61 -43.57 -24.80 7.52
CA ILE A 61 -42.97 -25.40 6.34
C ILE A 61 -41.53 -25.83 6.66
N ASP A 62 -41.11 -26.96 6.10
CA ASP A 62 -39.76 -27.49 6.24
C ASP A 62 -38.70 -26.55 5.60
N GLN A 63 -37.52 -26.46 6.23
CA GLN A 63 -36.43 -25.58 5.78
C GLN A 63 -35.89 -25.98 4.40
N ALA A 64 -36.04 -27.25 4.00
CA ALA A 64 -35.65 -27.74 2.68
C ALA A 64 -36.50 -27.13 1.54
N LEU A 65 -37.71 -26.67 1.82
CA LEU A 65 -38.61 -26.05 0.83
C LEU A 65 -38.41 -24.54 0.69
N LEU A 66 -37.52 -23.94 1.49
CA LEU A 66 -37.18 -22.52 1.43
C LEU A 66 -36.13 -22.27 0.33
N PRO A 67 -36.02 -21.03 -0.20
CA PRO A 67 -35.15 -20.69 -1.34
C PRO A 67 -33.66 -21.03 -1.18
N PHE A 68 -33.18 -21.30 0.03
CA PHE A 68 -31.80 -21.73 0.30
C PHE A 68 -31.72 -23.11 0.99
N GLY A 69 -32.80 -23.89 0.99
CA GLY A 69 -32.87 -25.22 1.63
C GLY A 69 -31.75 -26.16 1.19
N ASP A 70 -31.50 -26.21 -0.12
CA ASP A 70 -30.43 -27.03 -0.72
C ASP A 70 -29.01 -26.56 -0.36
N ARG A 71 -28.86 -25.33 0.17
CA ARG A 71 -27.56 -24.70 0.48
C ARG A 71 -27.30 -24.53 1.97
N ILE A 72 -28.16 -25.05 2.84
CA ILE A 72 -28.03 -24.94 4.31
C ILE A 72 -26.66 -25.44 4.78
N GLY A 73 -26.20 -26.59 4.29
CA GLY A 73 -24.90 -27.15 4.67
C GLY A 73 -23.72 -26.24 4.29
N LEU A 74 -23.79 -25.56 3.13
CA LEU A 74 -22.76 -24.63 2.69
C LEU A 74 -22.77 -23.34 3.52
N LEU A 75 -23.95 -22.82 3.86
CA LEU A 75 -24.11 -21.67 4.75
C LEU A 75 -23.60 -21.98 6.16
N GLN A 76 -23.88 -23.18 6.68
CA GLN A 76 -23.38 -23.64 7.98
C GLN A 76 -21.86 -23.74 7.97
N THR A 77 -21.28 -24.32 6.92
CA THR A 77 -19.82 -24.40 6.80
C THR A 77 -19.18 -23.01 6.77
N LEU A 78 -19.74 -22.06 6.01
CA LEU A 78 -19.23 -20.68 5.97
C LEU A 78 -19.36 -19.95 7.32
N GLN A 79 -20.39 -20.26 8.10
CA GLN A 79 -20.60 -19.69 9.43
C GLN A 79 -19.67 -20.34 10.46
N ASP A 80 -19.53 -21.66 10.45
CA ASP A 80 -18.74 -22.43 11.42
C ASP A 80 -17.24 -22.19 11.20
N ASP A 81 -16.80 -22.16 9.94
CA ASP A 81 -15.41 -21.91 9.55
C ASP A 81 -15.09 -20.41 9.39
N TRP A 82 -15.84 -19.52 10.07
CA TRP A 82 -15.61 -18.06 10.00
C TRP A 82 -14.16 -17.68 10.29
N PHE A 83 -13.50 -18.42 11.20
CA PHE A 83 -12.11 -18.23 11.57
C PHE A 83 -11.12 -18.56 10.45
N VAL A 84 -11.52 -19.34 9.43
CA VAL A 84 -10.74 -19.61 8.21
C VAL A 84 -11.18 -18.68 7.08
N VAL A 85 -12.48 -18.46 6.91
CA VAL A 85 -13.06 -17.64 5.84
C VAL A 85 -12.54 -16.21 5.89
N ILE A 86 -12.52 -15.58 7.08
CA ILE A 86 -12.08 -14.18 7.23
C ILE A 86 -10.59 -14.03 6.88
N PRO A 87 -9.65 -14.80 7.47
CA PRO A 87 -8.25 -14.68 7.11
C PRO A 87 -7.96 -15.08 5.66
N ALA A 88 -8.64 -16.09 5.12
CA ALA A 88 -8.46 -16.49 3.72
C ALA A 88 -8.86 -15.36 2.77
N ALA A 89 -10.04 -14.75 2.97
CA ALA A 89 -10.48 -13.61 2.19
C ALA A 89 -9.52 -12.42 2.34
N ALA A 90 -9.10 -12.10 3.57
CA ALA A 90 -8.11 -11.05 3.83
C ALA A 90 -6.82 -11.29 3.05
N LEU A 91 -6.25 -12.49 3.12
CA LEU A 91 -5.00 -12.84 2.43
C LEU A 91 -5.13 -12.78 0.91
N ILE A 92 -6.23 -13.28 0.33
CA ILE A 92 -6.46 -13.23 -1.12
C ILE A 92 -6.46 -11.79 -1.61
N PHE A 93 -7.28 -10.92 -0.99
CA PHE A 93 -7.35 -9.52 -1.38
C PHE A 93 -6.06 -8.76 -1.05
N GLY A 94 -5.44 -9.05 0.09
CA GLY A 94 -4.14 -8.51 0.47
C GLY A 94 -3.08 -8.78 -0.59
N LEU A 95 -2.92 -10.04 -1.01
CA LEU A 95 -1.93 -10.43 -2.03
C LEU A 95 -2.23 -9.80 -3.40
N LEU A 96 -3.51 -9.77 -3.81
CA LEU A 96 -3.92 -9.13 -5.06
C LEU A 96 -3.61 -7.62 -5.04
N SER A 97 -3.97 -6.92 -3.96
CA SER A 97 -3.68 -5.50 -3.81
C SER A 97 -2.18 -5.22 -3.67
N ALA A 98 -1.41 -6.11 -3.02
CA ALA A 98 0.04 -6.00 -2.95
C ALA A 98 0.68 -6.07 -4.33
N LEU A 99 0.22 -6.99 -5.19
CA LEU A 99 0.70 -7.11 -6.56
C LEU A 99 0.39 -5.83 -7.36
N ILE A 100 -0.83 -5.32 -7.24
CA ILE A 100 -1.25 -4.06 -7.88
C ILE A 100 -0.38 -2.90 -7.38
N GLY A 101 -0.16 -2.78 -6.07
CA GLY A 101 0.65 -1.71 -5.48
C GLY A 101 2.12 -1.80 -5.89
N MET A 102 2.69 -3.01 -5.92
CA MET A 102 4.05 -3.27 -6.40
C MET A 102 4.21 -2.85 -7.86
N LEU A 103 3.31 -3.27 -8.74
CA LEU A 103 3.33 -2.90 -10.17
C LEU A 103 3.17 -1.40 -10.37
N THR A 104 2.25 -0.77 -9.62
CA THR A 104 2.05 0.68 -9.64
C THR A 104 3.33 1.41 -9.27
N ALA A 105 4.00 0.99 -8.19
CA ALA A 105 5.26 1.60 -7.76
C ALA A 105 6.42 1.33 -8.73
N ALA A 106 6.44 0.17 -9.39
CA ALA A 106 7.40 -0.14 -10.45
C ALA A 106 7.28 0.85 -11.62
N VAL A 107 6.05 1.08 -12.09
CA VAL A 107 5.75 2.02 -13.18
C VAL A 107 6.11 3.45 -12.77
N VAL A 108 5.76 3.86 -11.55
CA VAL A 108 6.09 5.19 -11.02
C VAL A 108 7.61 5.38 -10.93
N SER A 109 8.34 4.39 -10.39
CA SER A 109 9.80 4.43 -10.28
C SER A 109 10.49 4.47 -11.65
N ALA A 110 10.01 3.68 -12.61
CA ALA A 110 10.54 3.69 -13.97
C ALA A 110 10.31 5.05 -14.66
N SER A 111 9.14 5.65 -14.42
CA SER A 111 8.80 6.99 -14.93
C SER A 111 9.73 8.08 -14.39
N TYR A 112 10.07 8.03 -13.09
CA TYR A 112 11.07 8.95 -12.54
C TYR A 112 12.46 8.71 -13.13
N GLY A 113 12.85 7.46 -13.36
CA GLY A 113 14.12 7.11 -14.01
C GLY A 113 14.27 7.73 -15.41
N SER A 114 13.23 7.64 -16.24
CA SER A 114 13.24 8.27 -17.58
C SER A 114 13.16 9.80 -17.54
N LEU A 115 12.48 10.38 -16.54
CA LEU A 115 12.45 11.84 -16.33
C LEU A 115 13.79 12.41 -15.81
N LEU A 116 14.56 11.62 -15.05
CA LEU A 116 15.84 12.03 -14.45
C LEU A 116 17.05 11.83 -15.39
N GLU A 117 16.93 11.04 -16.46
CA GLU A 117 18.00 10.89 -17.47
C GLU A 117 18.40 12.23 -18.15
N GLY A 118 17.55 13.26 -18.07
CA GLY A 118 17.83 14.59 -18.60
C GLY A 118 18.38 15.62 -17.58
N LEU A 119 18.57 15.25 -16.30
CA LEU A 119 18.99 16.16 -15.24
C LEU A 119 20.38 15.80 -14.71
N ASP A 120 21.41 16.46 -15.26
CA ASP A 120 22.73 16.51 -14.61
C ASP A 120 22.62 17.35 -13.33
N VAL A 121 22.55 16.67 -12.20
CA VAL A 121 22.55 17.33 -10.89
C VAL A 121 24.00 17.46 -10.43
N GLU A 122 24.59 18.63 -10.67
CA GLU A 122 25.90 18.98 -10.12
C GLU A 122 25.75 19.25 -8.61
N VAL A 123 26.08 18.26 -7.79
CA VAL A 123 26.08 18.39 -6.34
C VAL A 123 27.37 19.09 -5.92
N GLU A 124 27.28 20.40 -5.66
CA GLU A 124 28.42 21.14 -5.12
C GLU A 124 28.76 20.60 -3.72
N PRO A 125 30.02 20.22 -3.43
CA PRO A 125 30.39 19.65 -2.14
C PRO A 125 29.98 20.58 -1.00
N THR A 126 29.31 20.04 0.01
CA THR A 126 28.77 20.79 1.16
C THR A 126 29.83 21.68 1.83
N ALA A 127 31.11 21.25 1.81
CA ALA A 127 32.25 22.02 2.31
C ALA A 127 32.51 23.32 1.53
N ASP A 128 32.41 23.30 0.20
CA ASP A 128 32.62 24.47 -0.66
C ASP A 128 31.44 25.44 -0.58
N ALA A 129 30.22 24.91 -0.47
CA ALA A 129 29.02 25.71 -0.25
C ALA A 129 29.08 26.49 1.09
N HIS A 130 29.58 25.86 2.15
CA HIS A 130 29.80 26.52 3.45
C HIS A 130 30.92 27.57 3.37
N ALA A 131 32.07 27.24 2.77
CA ALA A 131 33.20 28.17 2.65
C ALA A 131 32.87 29.41 1.80
N ARG A 132 32.09 29.26 0.72
CA ARG A 132 31.62 30.40 -0.10
C ARG A 132 30.64 31.29 0.67
N ARG A 133 29.71 30.70 1.44
CA ARG A 133 28.78 31.46 2.30
C ARG A 133 29.53 32.25 3.36
N GLU A 134 30.55 31.66 3.98
CA GLU A 134 31.36 32.31 5.00
C GLU A 134 32.20 33.46 4.43
N ARG A 135 32.85 33.26 3.27
CA ARG A 135 33.57 34.34 2.56
C ARG A 135 32.65 35.50 2.17
N ARG A 136 31.42 35.23 1.72
CA ARG A 136 30.43 36.29 1.43
C ARG A 136 30.04 37.07 2.68
N ARG A 137 29.86 36.40 3.82
CA ARG A 137 29.56 37.05 5.11
C ARG A 137 30.70 37.95 5.58
N LEU A 138 31.94 37.47 5.47
CA LEU A 138 33.13 38.26 5.84
C LEU A 138 33.30 39.49 4.93
N ARG A 139 33.00 39.34 3.63
CA ARG A 139 33.08 40.46 2.67
C ARG A 139 32.04 41.55 2.94
N ARG A 140 30.82 41.18 3.37
CA ARG A 140 29.80 42.14 3.81
C ARG A 140 30.19 42.85 5.11
N ARG A 141 30.70 42.12 6.10
CA ARG A 141 31.20 42.75 7.34
C ARG A 141 32.32 43.76 7.07
N ARG A 142 33.17 43.49 6.07
CA ARG A 142 34.26 44.40 5.68
C ARG A 142 33.77 45.62 4.91
N SER A 143 32.64 45.55 4.20
CA SER A 143 32.04 46.73 3.58
C SER A 143 31.36 47.62 4.62
N ASP A 144 30.75 47.03 5.64
CA ASP A 144 30.08 47.78 6.71
C ASP A 144 31.07 48.43 7.68
N SER A 145 32.31 47.95 7.75
CA SER A 145 33.39 48.56 8.55
C SER A 145 34.19 49.63 7.80
N ALA A 146 33.88 49.87 6.52
CA ALA A 146 34.59 50.82 5.65
C ALA A 146 33.70 52.02 5.26
N ALA A 147 32.48 52.09 5.80
CA ALA A 147 31.59 53.25 5.80
C ALA A 147 31.59 53.87 7.20
#